data_AF-A0AAV4QZP6-F1
#
_entry.id   AF-A0AAV4QZP6-F1
#
_cell.length_a   1.000
_cell.length_b   1.000
_cell.length_c   1.000
_cell.angle_alpha   90.00
_cell.angle_beta   90.00
_cell.angle_gamma   90.00
#
_symmetry.space_group_name_H-M   'P 1'
#
loop_
_entity.id
_entity.type
_entity.pdbx_description
1 polymer ?
#
loop_
_entity_poly.entity_id
_entity_poly.type
_entity_poly.pdbx_seq_one_letter_code
_entity_poly.pdbx_strand_id
1 'polypeptide(L)'
;MGSVTVQLFQTRSRTPMKAITIPRLELMAATIGARLFSSVKQALKLPNIKAYFWTDSSTVLMWITSREQWPVFVTNRISDNRKLTTSEDWFHISLFTSSSSDSLVFQNLRLNHMQGKLWDQTLV
;
A
#
# COMPACT_ATOMS: atom_id res chain seq x y z
N MET A 1 -30.17 -9.70 2.75
CA MET A 1 -29.01 -8.93 3.24
C MET A 1 -27.76 -9.54 2.64
N GLY A 2 -26.90 -8.75 1.98
CA GLY A 2 -25.67 -9.28 1.39
C GLY A 2 -24.61 -9.50 2.46
N SER A 3 -23.97 -10.67 2.47
CA SER A 3 -22.80 -10.93 3.33
C SER A 3 -21.54 -10.49 2.60
N VAL A 4 -20.73 -9.64 3.23
CA VAL A 4 -19.42 -9.22 2.72
C VAL A 4 -18.35 -9.89 3.58
N THR A 5 -17.54 -10.75 2.98
CA THR A 5 -16.43 -11.44 3.67
C THR A 5 -15.12 -10.79 3.27
N VAL A 6 -14.34 -10.35 4.27
CA VAL A 6 -13.00 -9.78 4.07
C VAL A 6 -11.97 -10.79 4.57
N GLN A 7 -10.97 -11.09 3.74
CA GLN A 7 -9.89 -12.03 4.08
C GLN A 7 -8.53 -11.40 3.77
N LEU A 8 -7.58 -11.55 4.70
CA LEU A 8 -6.21 -11.09 4.53
C LEU A 8 -5.36 -12.20 3.91
N PHE A 9 -4.86 -11.98 2.69
CA PHE A 9 -4.03 -12.96 2.00
C PHE A 9 -2.54 -12.84 2.35
N GLN A 10 -2.01 -11.62 2.43
CA GLN A 10 -0.58 -11.41 2.66
C GLN A 10 -0.25 -9.97 3.09
N THR A 11 0.78 -9.81 3.92
CA THR A 11 1.32 -8.51 4.35
C THR A 11 2.81 -8.40 4.02
N ARG A 12 3.31 -7.17 3.86
CA ARG A 12 4.74 -6.89 3.67
C ARG A 12 5.11 -5.54 4.29
N SER A 13 6.01 -5.56 5.27
CA SER A 13 6.33 -4.38 6.11
C SER A 13 7.76 -3.85 5.97
N ARG A 14 8.65 -4.55 5.24
CA ARG A 14 10.08 -4.19 5.17
C ARG A 14 10.39 -3.40 3.90
N THR A 15 10.78 -2.15 4.06
CA THR A 15 11.33 -1.28 3.00
C THR A 15 12.81 -0.99 3.27
N PRO A 16 13.67 -0.83 2.24
CA PRO A 16 15.08 -0.53 2.45
C PRO A 16 15.28 0.89 3.02
N MET A 17 15.77 1.00 4.27
CA MET A 17 16.00 2.27 4.97
C MET A 17 17.35 2.94 4.62
N LYS A 18 17.83 2.81 3.37
CA LYS A 18 18.96 3.66 2.94
C LYS A 18 18.48 5.12 2.94
N ALA A 19 19.39 6.10 2.97
CA ALA A 19 19.09 7.53 2.93
C ALA A 19 18.26 7.90 1.68
N ILE A 20 16.95 7.69 1.78
CA ILE A 20 15.95 7.79 0.73
C ILE A 20 14.86 8.68 1.30
N THR A 21 14.40 9.64 0.50
CA THR A 21 13.34 10.56 0.91
C THR A 21 12.03 9.82 1.15
N ILE A 22 11.17 10.37 2.02
CA ILE A 22 9.84 9.82 2.34
C ILE A 22 9.04 9.46 1.06
N PRO A 23 8.93 10.34 0.03
CA PRO A 23 8.17 10.02 -1.18
C PRO A 23 8.71 8.82 -1.97
N ARG A 24 10.03 8.60 -1.94
CA ARG A 24 10.65 7.45 -2.61
C ARG A 24 10.40 6.15 -1.85
N LEU A 25 10.35 6.20 -0.52
CA LEU A 25 9.96 5.05 0.31
C LEU A 25 8.50 4.67 0.06
N GLU A 26 7.60 5.65 0.00
CA GLU A 26 6.19 5.45 -0.31
C GLU A 26 6.00 4.87 -1.73
N LEU A 27 6.73 5.39 -2.73
CA LEU A 27 6.71 4.83 -4.09
C LEU A 27 7.18 3.37 -4.12
N MET A 28 8.23 3.04 -3.35
CA MET A 28 8.69 1.66 -3.23
C MET A 28 7.65 0.76 -2.56
N ALA A 29 6.96 1.25 -1.52
CA ALA A 29 5.88 0.52 -0.88
C ALA A 29 4.74 0.23 -1.88
N ALA A 30 4.36 1.22 -2.69
CA ALA A 30 3.39 1.04 -3.78
C ALA A 30 3.84 -0.02 -4.80
N THR A 31 5.09 0.01 -5.25
CA THR A 31 5.64 -1.03 -6.14
C THR A 31 5.62 -2.42 -5.49
N ILE A 32 5.95 -2.52 -4.20
CA ILE A 32 5.93 -3.78 -3.45
C ILE A 32 4.49 -4.31 -3.36
N GLY A 33 3.51 -3.47 -3.07
CA GLY A 33 2.09 -3.83 -3.04
C GLY A 33 1.59 -4.37 -4.38
N ALA A 34 1.93 -3.72 -5.48
CA ALA A 34 1.59 -4.19 -6.83
C ALA A 34 2.17 -5.58 -7.15
N ARG A 35 3.45 -5.79 -6.81
CA ARG A 35 4.12 -7.10 -6.97
C ARG A 35 3.47 -8.18 -6.12
N LEU A 36 3.17 -7.82 -4.87
CA LEU A 36 2.51 -8.70 -3.93
C LEU A 36 1.15 -9.17 -4.45
N PHE A 37 0.32 -8.24 -4.91
CA PHE A 37 -0.97 -8.57 -5.51
C PHE A 37 -0.81 -9.49 -6.73
N SER A 38 0.14 -9.21 -7.62
CA SER A 38 0.43 -10.08 -8.77
C SER A 38 0.80 -11.51 -8.34
N SER A 39 1.62 -11.67 -7.30
CA SER A 39 1.96 -12.98 -6.75
C SER A 39 0.74 -13.72 -6.18
N VAL A 40 -0.12 -13.04 -5.41
CA VAL A 40 -1.34 -13.63 -4.85
C VAL A 40 -2.32 -14.01 -5.97
N LYS A 41 -2.51 -13.13 -6.97
CA LYS A 41 -3.36 -13.36 -8.14
C LYS A 41 -2.94 -14.63 -8.89
N GLN A 42 -1.63 -14.82 -9.08
CA GLN A 42 -1.07 -16.02 -9.71
C GLN A 42 -1.25 -17.27 -8.84
N ALA A 43 -0.93 -17.20 -7.55
CA ALA A 43 -1.05 -18.33 -6.64
C ALA A 43 -2.48 -18.85 -6.52
N LEU A 44 -3.46 -17.94 -6.51
CA LEU A 44 -4.89 -18.27 -6.43
C LEU A 44 -5.54 -18.54 -7.80
N LYS A 45 -4.79 -18.42 -8.90
CA LYS A 45 -5.29 -18.61 -10.29
C LYS A 45 -6.52 -17.75 -10.60
N LEU A 46 -6.46 -16.46 -10.25
CA LEU A 46 -7.56 -15.49 -10.43
C LEU A 46 -7.29 -14.49 -11.56
N PRO A 47 -7.31 -14.88 -12.85
CA PRO A 47 -6.84 -14.03 -13.95
C PRO A 47 -7.66 -12.74 -14.14
N ASN A 48 -8.95 -12.75 -13.82
CA ASN A 48 -9.90 -11.67 -14.13
C ASN A 48 -10.42 -10.93 -12.89
N ILE A 49 -9.71 -11.02 -11.75
CA ILE A 49 -10.10 -10.27 -10.55
C ILE A 49 -9.74 -8.79 -10.71
N LYS A 50 -10.72 -7.92 -10.43
CA LYS A 50 -10.51 -6.47 -10.38
C LYS A 50 -9.74 -6.11 -9.11
N ALA A 51 -8.79 -5.20 -9.23
CA ALA A 51 -7.95 -4.74 -8.14
C ALA A 51 -8.10 -3.23 -7.97
N TYR A 52 -7.93 -2.75 -6.73
CA TYR A 52 -7.89 -1.33 -6.42
C TYR A 52 -6.71 -1.09 -5.47
N PHE A 53 -5.88 -0.11 -5.78
CA PHE A 53 -4.68 0.24 -5.02
C PHE A 53 -4.87 1.61 -4.38
N TRP A 54 -4.59 1.70 -3.08
CA TRP A 54 -4.79 2.93 -2.31
C TRP A 54 -3.46 3.42 -1.74
N THR A 55 -3.23 4.72 -1.83
CA THR A 55 -2.05 5.40 -1.26
C THR A 55 -2.48 6.68 -0.54
N ASP A 56 -1.92 6.92 0.64
CA ASP A 56 -2.07 8.15 1.43
C ASP A 56 -1.09 9.25 0.98
N SER A 57 -0.21 8.95 0.02
CA SER A 57 0.72 9.91 -0.57
C SER A 57 0.19 10.45 -1.89
N SER A 58 -0.21 11.73 -1.89
CA SER A 58 -0.64 12.43 -3.11
C SER A 58 0.50 12.56 -4.11
N THR A 59 1.76 12.70 -3.64
CA THR A 59 2.95 12.72 -4.50
C THR A 59 3.13 11.40 -5.25
N VAL A 60 3.00 10.26 -4.54
CA VAL A 60 3.09 8.94 -5.20
C VAL A 60 1.95 8.74 -6.18
N LEU A 61 0.72 9.14 -5.83
CA LEU A 61 -0.40 9.04 -6.75
C LEU A 61 -0.17 9.86 -8.02
N MET A 62 0.30 11.11 -7.88
CA MET A 62 0.64 11.97 -9.00
C MET A 62 1.72 11.35 -9.88
N TRP A 63 2.77 10.77 -9.29
CA TRP A 63 3.81 10.07 -10.05
C TRP A 63 3.29 8.86 -10.84
N ILE A 64 2.41 8.06 -10.24
CA ILE A 64 1.86 6.88 -10.90
C ILE A 64 0.90 7.27 -12.04
N THR A 65 0.08 8.30 -11.84
CA THR A 65 -0.96 8.70 -12.78
C THR A 65 -0.49 9.66 -13.88
N SER A 66 0.49 10.54 -13.58
CA SER A 66 1.00 11.54 -14.53
C SER A 66 1.91 10.94 -15.60
N ARG A 67 1.92 11.55 -16.80
CA ARG A 67 2.83 11.20 -17.91
C ARG A 67 4.07 12.09 -17.96
N GLU A 68 4.29 12.92 -16.95
CA GLU A 68 5.46 13.79 -16.85
C GLU A 68 6.78 13.03 -16.70
N GLN A 69 7.88 13.70 -17.05
CA GLN A 69 9.22 13.17 -16.87
C GLN A 69 9.70 13.40 -15.45
N TRP A 70 10.09 12.31 -14.78
CA TRP A 70 10.63 12.34 -13.42
C TRP A 70 12.10 11.91 -13.41
N PRO A 71 12.84 12.19 -12.31
CA PRO A 71 14.18 11.64 -12.12
C PRO A 71 14.22 10.12 -12.34
N VAL A 72 15.33 9.61 -12.87
CA VAL A 72 15.50 8.22 -13.33
C VAL A 72 15.00 7.19 -12.31
N PHE A 73 15.28 7.38 -11.02
CA PHE A 73 14.79 6.47 -9.97
C PHE A 73 13.27 6.35 -9.95
N VAL A 74 12.57 7.49 -9.99
CA VAL A 74 11.10 7.56 -9.93
C VAL A 74 10.51 6.96 -11.21
N THR A 75 11.05 7.33 -12.37
CA THR A 75 10.64 6.78 -13.68
C THR A 75 10.78 5.27 -13.74
N ASN A 76 11.90 4.71 -13.28
CA ASN A 76 12.10 3.26 -13.25
C ASN A 76 11.09 2.54 -12.35
N ARG A 77 10.73 3.14 -11.20
CA ARG A 77 9.75 2.57 -10.27
C ARG A 77 8.32 2.68 -10.78
N ILE A 78 7.95 3.79 -11.40
CA ILE A 78 6.66 3.95 -12.09
C ILE A 78 6.55 2.93 -13.23
N SER A 79 7.61 2.74 -14.02
CA SER A 79 7.61 1.74 -15.10
C SER A 79 7.36 0.32 -14.58
N ASP A 80 8.03 -0.08 -13.50
CA ASP A 80 7.78 -1.38 -12.86
C ASP A 80 6.36 -1.52 -12.33
N ASN A 81 5.80 -0.45 -11.76
CA ASN A 81 4.43 -0.42 -11.27
C ASN A 81 3.41 -0.57 -12.42
N ARG A 82 3.58 0.18 -13.51
CA ARG A 82 2.72 0.16 -14.70
C ARG A 82 2.74 -1.17 -15.47
N LYS A 83 3.76 -2.00 -15.29
CA LYS A 83 3.78 -3.39 -15.82
C LYS A 83 2.82 -4.32 -15.05
N LEU A 84 2.43 -3.95 -13.84
CA LEU A 84 1.66 -4.79 -12.92
C LEU A 84 0.23 -4.28 -12.70
N THR A 85 0.01 -2.97 -12.85
CA THR A 85 -1.26 -2.28 -12.58
C THR A 85 -1.49 -1.19 -13.62
N THR A 86 -2.73 -0.78 -13.84
CA THR A 86 -3.04 0.40 -14.65
C THR A 86 -3.11 1.65 -13.77
N SER A 87 -2.92 2.84 -14.35
CA SER A 87 -2.99 4.09 -13.58
C SER A 87 -4.39 4.35 -13.02
N GLU A 88 -5.42 3.83 -13.69
CA GLU A 88 -6.83 3.97 -13.33
C GLU A 88 -7.22 3.13 -12.10
N ASP A 89 -6.39 2.16 -11.71
CA ASP A 89 -6.62 1.33 -10.52
C ASP A 89 -6.08 1.99 -9.23
N TRP A 90 -5.47 3.18 -9.31
CA TRP A 90 -4.86 3.86 -8.17
C TRP A 90 -5.69 5.02 -7.63
N PHE A 91 -5.87 5.03 -6.31
CA PHE A 91 -6.71 5.99 -5.60
C PHE A 91 -5.97 6.61 -4.41
N HIS A 92 -6.34 7.85 -4.10
CA HIS A 92 -5.88 8.51 -2.89
C HIS A 92 -6.79 8.17 -1.73
N ILE A 93 -6.22 7.83 -0.58
CA ILE A 93 -6.94 7.87 0.68
C ILE A 93 -6.49 9.07 1.49
N SER A 94 -7.40 10.00 1.75
CA SER A 94 -7.12 11.13 2.62
C SER A 94 -7.05 10.64 4.06
N LEU A 95 -5.90 10.82 4.73
CA LEU A 95 -5.77 10.50 6.16
C LEU A 95 -6.58 11.44 7.07
N PHE A 96 -7.20 12.47 6.51
CA PHE A 96 -8.02 13.46 7.21
C PHE A 96 -9.43 13.50 6.63
N THR A 97 -10.17 12.39 6.72
CA THR A 97 -11.62 12.43 6.51
C THR A 97 -12.30 12.80 7.83
N SER A 98 -13.09 13.87 7.82
CA SER A 98 -13.90 14.35 8.96
C SER A 98 -15.10 13.43 9.29
N SER A 99 -15.17 12.27 8.66
CA SER A 99 -16.08 11.18 9.04
C SER A 99 -15.42 10.42 10.19
N SER A 100 -15.85 10.69 11.42
CA SER A 100 -15.36 10.02 12.64
C SER A 100 -15.36 8.48 12.53
N SER A 101 -16.12 7.89 11.61
CA SER A 101 -16.20 6.43 11.43
C SER A 101 -14.98 5.83 10.73
N ASP A 102 -14.39 6.49 9.72
CA ASP A 102 -13.28 5.91 8.94
C ASP A 102 -11.93 6.10 9.63
N SER A 103 -11.72 7.25 10.28
CA SER A 103 -10.53 7.54 11.09
C SER A 103 -10.35 6.50 12.21
N LEU A 104 -11.45 6.09 12.88
CA LEU A 104 -11.42 5.08 13.93
C LEU A 104 -11.06 3.68 13.41
N VAL A 105 -11.43 3.32 12.18
CA VAL A 105 -11.05 2.01 11.60
C VAL A 105 -9.53 1.92 11.42
N PHE A 106 -8.90 2.95 10.88
CA PHE A 106 -7.44 2.97 10.71
C PHE A 106 -6.68 3.13 12.03
N GLN A 107 -7.21 3.93 12.96
CA GLN A 107 -6.61 4.08 14.28
C GLN A 107 -6.71 2.77 15.09
N ASN A 108 -7.84 2.07 15.02
CA ASN A 108 -8.01 0.75 15.65
C ASN A 108 -7.13 -0.32 15.00
N LEU A 109 -6.96 -0.32 13.66
CA LEU A 109 -6.03 -1.24 13.00
C LEU A 109 -4.57 -0.96 13.41
N ARG A 110 -4.18 0.31 13.56
CA ARG A 110 -2.84 0.70 14.01
C ARG A 110 -2.59 0.37 15.47
N LEU A 111 -3.60 0.53 16.34
CA LEU A 111 -3.50 0.22 17.77
C LEU A 111 -3.54 -1.30 18.03
N ASN A 112 -4.39 -2.05 17.33
CA ASN A 112 -4.48 -3.50 17.48
C ASN A 112 -3.27 -4.24 16.89
N HIS A 113 -2.62 -3.67 15.87
CA HIS A 113 -1.39 -4.25 15.29
C HIS A 113 -0.09 -3.82 16.03
N MET A 114 -0.20 -2.87 16.97
CA MET A 114 0.90 -2.46 17.88
C MET A 114 0.77 -3.07 19.28
N GLN A 115 -0.33 -3.75 19.59
CA GLN A 115 -0.54 -4.50 20.84
C GLN A 115 -0.34 -6.01 20.61
N GLY A 116 0.73 -6.37 19.90
CA GLY A 116 1.30 -7.71 19.99
C GLY A 116 2.22 -7.76 21.20
N LYS A 117 1.85 -8.56 22.21
CA LYS A 117 2.69 -8.94 23.37
C LYS A 117 4.16 -9.13 22.97
N LEU A 118 5.01 -8.13 23.22
CA LEU A 118 6.47 -8.30 23.15
C LEU A 118 7.24 -7.25 23.97
N TRP A 119 6.66 -6.73 25.05
CA TRP A 119 7.37 -5.83 25.98
C TRP A 119 7.19 -6.17 27.46
N ASP A 120 6.65 -7.34 27.77
CA ASP A 120 6.51 -7.77 29.16
C ASP A 120 7.30 -9.06 29.39
N GLN A 121 8.58 -8.86 29.70
CA GLN A 121 9.47 -9.67 30.55
C GLN A 121 10.93 -9.37 30.18
N THR A 122 11.64 -8.67 31.06
CA THR A 122 12.87 -9.13 31.74
C THR A 122 13.51 -7.97 32.53
N LEU A 123 13.32 -8.02 33.86
CA LEU A 123 14.24 -7.69 34.97
C LEU A 123 14.72 -6.25 35.19
N VAL A 124 14.23 -5.63 36.27
CA VAL A 124 14.94 -5.59 37.56
C VAL A 124 13.99 -6.09 38.64
#